data_AF-A0A194X1B7-F1
#
_entry.id   AF-A0A194X1B7-F1
#
_cell.length_a   1.000
_cell.length_b   1.000
_cell.length_c   1.000
_cell.angle_alpha   90.00
_cell.angle_beta   90.00
_cell.angle_gamma   90.00
#
_symmetry.space_group_name_H-M   'P 1'
#
loop_
_entity.id
_entity.type
_entity.pdbx_description
1 polymer ?
#
loop_
_entity_poly.entity_id
_entity_poly.type
_entity_poly.pdbx_seq_one_letter_code
_entity_poly.pdbx_strand_id
1 'polypeptide(L)'
;MGETKSPSAFVYPGSSLWNVSGLHNSLTQSQAPTAEGLSRSRYEDASTAFHYYSNTVERYTMRVMSNQGDALNALEGVLSVLRTTMNTEFIHGLPEMFLDEALLWVLREPHHRRTALSNTKSGIGFPSWSWVGWNTRSNYGAQFSGYIRREVEWYLVNKDSMGFKLLPRDDWDPTEPFDPSDHQNIHPRGSPPEAFLKNLQNRKHLTTQDLSSCSLVCWTSITTFQLLGDLLDLGEDAIDWKNHDAFIISDLRSQPVGTIFLEKTWSDVIKKQKEFEFMLLSRSNTVENMVAVDETIFPTGEWCFINVMLIQRNADTAQRLGVGVVHEISWVSVAPKPMLIRLE
;
A
#
# COMPACT_ATOMS: atom_id res chain seq x y z
N MET A 1 30.91 4.73 30.82
CA MET A 1 30.04 5.71 31.48
C MET A 1 28.65 5.52 30.92
N GLY A 2 27.72 5.06 31.76
CA GLY A 2 26.38 4.67 31.33
C GLY A 2 25.48 5.88 31.11
N GLU A 3 24.72 5.86 30.01
CA GLU A 3 23.60 6.76 29.79
C GLU A 3 22.54 6.48 30.85
N THR A 4 22.46 7.33 31.87
CA THR A 4 21.36 7.35 32.81
C THR A 4 20.12 7.88 32.09
N LYS A 5 19.09 7.04 31.94
CA LYS A 5 17.77 7.44 31.44
C LYS A 5 17.22 8.59 32.29
N SER A 6 16.74 9.64 31.64
CA SER A 6 16.00 10.72 32.30
C SER A 6 14.79 10.15 33.03
N PRO A 7 14.54 10.52 34.31
CA PRO A 7 13.39 10.05 35.09
C PRO A 7 12.03 10.55 34.53
N SER A 8 12.03 11.41 33.51
CA SER A 8 10.84 11.88 32.79
C SER A 8 10.52 11.08 31.52
N ALA A 9 11.32 10.08 31.14
CA ALA A 9 11.09 9.29 29.94
C ALA A 9 10.04 8.20 30.21
N PHE A 10 8.77 8.51 29.93
CA PHE A 10 7.69 7.53 29.94
C PHE A 10 7.83 6.61 28.71
N VAL A 11 8.13 5.32 28.94
CA VAL A 11 8.18 4.30 27.89
C VAL A 11 6.81 3.66 27.80
N TYR A 12 6.04 4.00 26.77
CA TYR A 12 4.72 3.38 26.53
C TYR A 12 4.87 1.88 26.28
N PRO A 13 3.94 1.05 26.74
CA PRO A 13 3.93 -0.36 26.36
C PRO A 13 3.92 -0.55 24.84
N GLY A 14 4.80 -1.40 24.31
CA GLY A 14 4.96 -1.61 22.86
C GLY A 14 5.88 -0.61 22.14
N SER A 15 6.45 0.38 22.85
CA SER A 15 7.29 1.43 22.26
C SER A 15 8.72 0.99 21.90
N SER A 16 9.22 -0.11 22.47
CA SER A 16 10.54 -0.63 22.13
C SER A 16 10.49 -1.46 20.84
N LEU A 17 11.11 -0.94 19.77
CA LEU A 17 11.43 -1.70 18.55
C LEU A 17 12.63 -2.65 18.76
N TRP A 18 13.37 -2.47 19.86
CA TRP A 18 14.67 -3.10 20.10
C TRP A 18 14.65 -4.24 21.11
N ASN A 19 13.68 -4.26 22.02
CA ASN A 19 13.59 -5.24 23.10
C ASN A 19 12.14 -5.61 23.37
N VAL A 20 11.70 -6.68 22.71
CA VAL A 20 10.34 -7.21 22.78
C VAL A 20 10.04 -7.80 24.16
N SER A 21 11.05 -8.37 24.82
CA SER A 21 10.98 -8.99 26.15
C SER A 21 11.31 -8.06 27.32
N GLY A 22 11.36 -6.74 27.08
CA GLY A 22 11.60 -5.75 28.13
C GLY A 22 10.40 -5.57 29.08
N LEU A 23 10.67 -5.28 30.35
CA LEU A 23 9.72 -5.16 31.48
C LEU A 23 8.47 -4.28 31.25
N HIS A 24 8.46 -3.47 30.19
CA HIS A 24 7.38 -2.54 29.84
C HIS A 24 6.65 -2.90 28.54
N ASN A 25 7.00 -3.98 27.83
CA ASN A 25 6.30 -4.43 26.62
C ASN A 25 5.22 -5.47 26.97
N SER A 26 4.17 -5.06 27.68
CA SER A 26 2.95 -5.88 27.82
C SER A 26 2.25 -5.97 26.46
N LEU A 27 2.71 -6.86 25.59
CA LEU A 27 2.06 -7.19 24.33
C LEU A 27 0.68 -7.79 24.65
N THR A 28 -0.37 -7.31 24.00
CA THR A 28 -1.67 -8.00 24.03
C THR A 28 -1.53 -9.36 23.33
N GLN A 29 -2.47 -10.29 23.58
CA GLN A 29 -2.43 -11.64 22.99
C GLN A 29 -2.40 -11.61 21.44
N SER A 30 -2.96 -10.56 20.83
CA SER A 30 -2.90 -10.26 19.39
C SER A 30 -1.58 -9.65 18.90
N GLN A 31 -0.70 -9.17 19.80
CA GLN A 31 0.58 -8.51 19.47
C GLN A 31 1.80 -9.42 19.66
N ALA A 32 1.64 -10.55 20.36
CA ALA A 32 2.72 -11.52 20.63
C ALA A 32 3.30 -12.21 19.37
N PRO A 33 2.52 -12.58 18.34
CA PRO A 33 3.04 -13.33 17.19
C PRO A 33 3.93 -12.52 16.24
N THR A 34 3.77 -11.18 16.20
CA THR A 34 4.42 -10.29 15.22
C THR A 34 5.54 -9.43 15.82
N ALA A 35 5.86 -9.64 17.09
CA ALA A 35 6.83 -8.84 17.80
C ALA A 35 8.26 -9.34 17.54
N GLU A 36 8.77 -9.06 16.36
CA GLU A 36 10.19 -9.22 16.06
C GLU A 36 10.95 -7.93 16.41
N GLY A 37 12.01 -8.04 17.21
CA GLY A 37 12.93 -6.93 17.46
C GLY A 37 13.80 -6.66 16.23
N LEU A 38 14.40 -5.48 16.14
CA LEU A 38 15.40 -5.19 15.10
C LEU A 38 16.52 -6.22 15.16
N SER A 39 16.73 -6.93 14.05
CA SER A 39 17.79 -7.91 13.94
C SER A 39 19.15 -7.24 14.16
N ARG A 40 20.01 -7.88 14.96
CA ARG A 40 21.42 -7.45 15.13
C ARG A 40 22.32 -7.95 14.00
N SER A 41 21.80 -8.80 13.13
CA SER A 41 22.44 -9.32 11.93
C SER A 41 21.67 -8.89 10.68
N ARG A 42 22.34 -8.89 9.52
CA ARG A 42 21.66 -8.70 8.24
C ARG A 42 20.62 -9.81 8.03
N TYR A 43 19.47 -9.48 7.44
CA TYR A 43 18.49 -10.49 7.04
C TYR A 43 19.06 -11.36 5.92
N GLU A 44 18.55 -12.59 5.84
CA GLU A 44 19.04 -13.62 4.91
C GLU A 44 18.81 -13.20 3.45
N ASP A 45 17.65 -12.60 3.18
CA ASP A 45 17.23 -12.16 1.85
C ASP A 45 16.32 -10.92 1.92
N ALA A 46 16.03 -10.35 0.74
CA ALA A 46 15.24 -9.13 0.60
C ALA A 46 13.75 -9.32 0.96
N SER A 47 13.19 -10.51 0.71
CA SER A 47 11.80 -10.86 1.04
C SER A 47 11.60 -10.90 2.56
N THR A 48 12.51 -11.58 3.27
CA THR A 48 12.51 -11.61 4.74
C THR A 48 12.65 -10.19 5.33
N ALA A 49 13.52 -9.36 4.74
CA ALA A 49 13.63 -7.96 5.15
C ALA A 49 12.33 -7.16 4.87
N PHE A 50 11.61 -7.46 3.79
CA PHE A 50 10.35 -6.79 3.45
C PHE A 50 9.24 -7.18 4.43
N HIS A 51 9.14 -8.46 4.78
CA HIS A 51 8.23 -8.91 5.82
C HIS A 51 8.48 -8.18 7.15
N TYR A 52 9.75 -8.04 7.54
CA TYR A 52 10.13 -7.27 8.71
C TYR A 52 9.75 -5.78 8.61
N TYR A 53 9.97 -5.16 7.45
CA TYR A 53 9.55 -3.79 7.15
C TYR A 53 8.05 -3.62 7.36
N SER A 54 7.23 -4.49 6.77
CA SER A 54 5.77 -4.45 6.87
C SER A 54 5.31 -4.50 8.33
N ASN A 55 5.79 -5.48 9.10
CA ASN A 55 5.50 -5.60 10.53
C ASN A 55 5.93 -4.36 11.34
N THR A 56 7.07 -3.78 10.99
CA THR A 56 7.58 -2.56 11.64
C THR A 56 6.67 -1.37 11.35
N VAL A 57 6.26 -1.17 10.10
CA VAL A 57 5.34 -0.09 9.70
C VAL A 57 4.01 -0.22 10.41
N GLU A 58 3.45 -1.43 10.51
CA GLU A 58 2.20 -1.64 11.26
C GLU A 58 2.34 -1.21 12.73
N ARG A 59 3.42 -1.66 13.39
CA ARG A 59 3.68 -1.33 14.80
C ARG A 59 4.00 0.14 15.02
N TYR A 60 4.68 0.76 14.07
CA TYR A 60 5.06 2.17 14.13
C TYR A 60 3.83 3.07 13.95
N THR A 61 2.98 2.78 12.98
CA THR A 61 1.80 3.58 12.64
C THR A 61 0.69 3.53 13.70
N MET A 62 0.65 2.49 14.54
CA MET A 62 -0.21 2.44 15.74
C MET A 62 0.15 3.47 16.82
N ARG A 63 1.32 4.10 16.75
CA ARG A 63 1.78 4.99 17.82
C ARG A 63 1.20 6.40 17.67
N VAL A 64 0.80 6.98 18.80
CA VAL A 64 0.45 8.39 18.88
C VAL A 64 1.73 9.23 18.81
N MET A 65 1.89 10.00 17.73
CA MET A 65 3.04 10.89 17.55
C MET A 65 2.71 12.31 18.01
N SER A 66 3.58 12.89 18.83
CA SER A 66 3.47 14.28 19.26
C SER A 66 3.69 15.27 18.12
N ASN A 67 4.63 14.99 17.20
CA ASN A 67 4.85 15.76 15.99
C ASN A 67 4.60 14.90 14.75
N GLN A 68 3.50 15.19 14.06
CA GLN A 68 3.07 14.45 12.87
C GLN A 68 4.05 14.62 11.69
N GLY A 69 4.79 15.73 11.63
CA GLY A 69 5.78 16.02 10.58
C GLY A 69 7.04 15.16 10.67
N ASP A 70 7.33 14.56 11.83
CA ASP A 70 8.54 13.76 12.04
C ASP A 70 8.33 12.27 11.75
N ALA A 71 7.17 11.89 11.22
CA ALA A 71 6.79 10.48 11.04
C ALA A 71 7.83 9.67 10.25
N LEU A 72 8.34 10.22 9.13
CA LEU A 72 9.37 9.54 8.34
C LEU A 72 10.74 9.56 9.05
N ASN A 73 11.15 10.73 9.57
CA ASN A 73 12.43 10.91 10.26
C ASN A 73 12.58 9.97 11.46
N ALA A 74 11.50 9.73 12.20
CA ALA A 74 11.50 8.85 13.36
C ALA A 74 11.69 7.37 13.02
N LEU A 75 11.47 6.96 11.76
CA LEU A 75 11.70 5.60 11.28
C LEU A 75 12.99 5.44 10.46
N GLU A 76 13.65 6.54 10.06
CA GLU A 76 14.80 6.52 9.14
C GLU A 76 15.94 5.62 9.61
N GLY A 77 16.20 5.55 10.93
CA GLY A 77 17.23 4.66 11.47
C GLY A 77 16.97 3.18 11.14
N VAL A 78 15.71 2.75 11.16
CA VAL A 78 15.30 1.39 10.77
C VAL A 78 15.36 1.22 9.26
N LEU A 79 14.82 2.18 8.52
CA LEU A 79 14.83 2.14 7.05
C LEU A 79 16.26 2.08 6.51
N SER A 80 17.23 2.73 7.15
CA SER A 80 18.65 2.67 6.77
C SER A 80 19.26 1.27 6.86
N VAL A 81 18.86 0.46 7.85
CA VAL A 81 19.33 -0.93 7.98
C VAL A 81 18.72 -1.78 6.86
N LEU A 82 17.42 -1.59 6.60
CA LEU A 82 16.68 -2.32 5.58
C LEU A 82 17.14 -1.95 4.17
N ARG A 83 17.51 -0.67 3.93
CA ARG A 83 18.07 -0.14 2.68
C ARG A 83 19.22 -1.00 2.17
N THR A 84 20.13 -1.37 3.08
CA THR A 84 21.30 -2.20 2.77
C THR A 84 20.91 -3.64 2.46
N THR A 85 19.95 -4.19 3.21
CA THR A 85 19.58 -5.60 3.06
C THR A 85 18.78 -5.84 1.79
N MET A 86 17.80 -4.98 1.53
CA MET A 86 16.96 -5.01 0.33
C MET A 86 17.67 -4.47 -0.91
N ASN A 87 18.83 -3.83 -0.77
CA ASN A 87 19.52 -3.13 -1.86
C ASN A 87 18.57 -2.19 -2.64
N THR A 88 17.82 -1.37 -1.91
CA THR A 88 16.76 -0.51 -2.46
C THR A 88 16.77 0.86 -1.82
N GLU A 89 16.18 1.85 -2.47
CA GLU A 89 15.91 3.16 -1.86
C GLU A 89 14.48 3.23 -1.32
N PHE A 90 14.27 4.12 -0.36
CA PHE A 90 12.94 4.38 0.22
C PHE A 90 12.39 5.72 -0.30
N ILE A 91 11.19 5.68 -0.87
CA ILE A 91 10.47 6.85 -1.38
C ILE A 91 9.29 7.11 -0.46
N HIS A 92 9.31 8.23 0.27
CA HIS A 92 8.30 8.55 1.30
C HIS A 92 8.03 7.36 2.26
N GLY A 93 9.07 6.60 2.61
CA GLY A 93 8.96 5.46 3.52
C GLY A 93 8.61 4.12 2.87
N LEU A 94 8.35 4.05 1.55
CA LEU A 94 8.12 2.79 0.82
C LEU A 94 9.38 2.32 0.09
N PRO A 95 9.78 1.03 0.17
CA PRO A 95 10.91 0.49 -0.57
C PRO A 95 10.61 0.41 -2.08
N GLU A 96 11.45 1.01 -2.92
CA GLU A 96 11.27 1.07 -4.38
C GLU A 96 11.20 -0.32 -5.03
N MET A 97 12.06 -1.24 -4.59
CA MET A 97 12.15 -2.61 -5.14
C MET A 97 10.89 -3.44 -4.84
N PHE A 98 10.19 -3.14 -3.75
CA PHE A 98 8.97 -3.82 -3.34
C PHE A 98 7.75 -2.92 -3.49
N LEU A 99 7.81 -1.88 -4.33
CA LEU A 99 6.79 -0.83 -4.36
C LEU A 99 5.37 -1.39 -4.60
N ASP A 100 5.23 -2.37 -5.50
CA ASP A 100 3.94 -2.97 -5.85
C ASP A 100 3.28 -3.69 -4.67
N GLU A 101 4.07 -4.29 -3.77
CA GLU A 101 3.62 -4.94 -2.53
C GLU A 101 3.50 -3.92 -1.38
N ALA A 102 4.46 -2.99 -1.30
CA ALA A 102 4.50 -1.92 -0.31
C ALA A 102 3.33 -0.95 -0.44
N LEU A 103 2.63 -0.91 -1.57
CA LEU A 103 1.41 -0.13 -1.79
C LEU A 103 0.13 -0.87 -1.36
N LEU A 104 0.18 -2.13 -0.92
CA LEU A 104 -1.02 -2.92 -0.63
C LEU A 104 -1.54 -2.80 0.81
N TRP A 105 -0.96 -1.93 1.64
CA TRP A 105 -1.45 -1.71 3.00
C TRP A 105 -2.88 -1.15 3.02
N VAL A 106 -3.68 -1.47 4.03
CA VAL A 106 -5.00 -0.87 4.24
C VAL A 106 -5.03 -0.09 5.55
N LEU A 107 -5.99 0.82 5.68
CA LEU A 107 -6.24 1.59 6.90
C LEU A 107 -7.11 0.73 7.83
N ARG A 108 -6.86 0.77 9.15
CA ARG A 108 -7.62 -0.02 10.14
C ARG A 108 -8.42 0.79 11.15
N GLU A 109 -8.09 2.06 11.32
CA GLU A 109 -8.80 2.95 12.25
C GLU A 109 -9.20 4.25 11.54
N PRO A 110 -10.18 5.01 12.08
CA PRO A 110 -10.59 6.28 11.50
C PRO A 110 -9.38 7.17 11.22
N HIS A 111 -9.32 7.70 10.02
CA HIS A 111 -8.07 8.19 9.47
C HIS A 111 -8.20 9.61 8.94
N HIS A 112 -7.14 10.38 9.15
CA HIS A 112 -7.00 11.71 8.61
C HIS A 112 -5.62 11.84 7.96
N ARG A 113 -5.54 12.68 6.94
CA ARG A 113 -4.25 13.05 6.35
C ARG A 113 -3.40 13.73 7.43
N ARG A 114 -2.14 13.31 7.56
CA ARG A 114 -1.18 13.99 8.44
C ARG A 114 -0.95 15.39 7.90
N THR A 115 -1.22 16.37 8.75
CA THR A 115 -0.89 17.75 8.46
C THR A 115 0.51 18.03 8.98
N ALA A 116 1.48 18.18 8.08
CA ALA A 116 2.78 18.71 8.46
C ALA A 116 2.64 20.22 8.59
N LEU A 117 3.18 20.79 9.68
CA LEU A 117 3.37 22.23 9.80
C LEU A 117 4.47 22.66 8.81
N SER A 118 4.13 22.80 7.54
CA SER A 118 4.99 23.50 6.60
C SER A 118 4.93 24.99 6.93
N ASN A 119 6.09 25.67 6.92
CA ASN A 119 6.19 27.13 6.96
C ASN A 119 5.49 27.81 5.75
N THR A 120 4.96 27.05 4.80
CA THR A 120 4.13 27.53 3.70
C THR A 120 2.70 27.02 3.85
N LYS A 121 1.72 27.91 3.69
CA LYS A 121 0.28 27.84 4.05
C LYS A 121 -0.58 26.71 3.43
N SER A 122 -0.05 25.53 3.10
CA SER A 122 -0.81 24.35 2.67
C SER A 122 -0.40 23.14 3.52
N GLY A 123 -1.18 22.85 4.56
CA GLY A 123 -0.85 21.91 5.63
C GLY A 123 -0.98 20.42 5.28
N ILE A 124 -0.52 19.95 4.12
CA ILE A 124 -0.40 18.52 3.81
C ILE A 124 1.03 18.30 3.29
N GLY A 125 1.87 17.59 4.07
CA GLY A 125 3.30 17.42 3.74
C GLY A 125 3.65 16.07 3.13
N PHE A 126 2.81 15.05 3.35
CA PHE A 126 3.09 13.67 2.94
C PHE A 126 2.07 13.16 1.93
N PRO A 127 2.50 12.35 0.96
CA PRO A 127 1.62 11.83 -0.07
C PRO A 127 0.59 10.84 0.51
N SER A 128 -0.59 10.81 -0.10
CA SER A 128 -1.69 9.89 0.23
C SER A 128 -1.37 8.43 -0.07
N TRP A 129 -0.48 8.17 -1.04
CA TRP A 129 -0.10 6.82 -1.42
C TRP A 129 0.90 6.16 -0.46
N SER A 130 1.51 6.93 0.44
CA SER A 130 2.38 6.41 1.50
C SER A 130 1.63 6.31 2.84
N TRP A 131 1.96 5.30 3.64
CA TRP A 131 1.48 5.16 5.02
C TRP A 131 1.84 6.39 5.88
N VAL A 132 2.92 7.11 5.56
CA VAL A 132 3.35 8.32 6.26
C VAL A 132 2.28 9.43 6.15
N GLY A 133 1.50 9.41 5.07
CA GLY A 133 0.42 10.35 4.82
C GLY A 133 -0.76 10.28 5.80
N TRP A 134 -0.84 9.24 6.64
CA TRP A 134 -2.03 8.94 7.44
C TRP A 134 -1.73 8.79 8.91
N ASN A 135 -2.59 9.34 9.77
CA ASN A 135 -2.42 9.35 11.22
C ASN A 135 -2.97 8.10 11.93
N THR A 136 -3.10 6.98 11.23
CA THR A 136 -3.72 5.74 11.72
C THR A 136 -2.84 4.52 11.42
N ARG A 137 -3.21 3.36 11.97
CA ARG A 137 -2.60 2.08 11.69
C ARG A 137 -2.74 1.70 10.20
N SER A 138 -1.60 1.47 9.56
CA SER A 138 -1.50 0.79 8.28
C SER A 138 -1.31 -0.70 8.52
N ASN A 139 -1.91 -1.56 7.69
CA ASN A 139 -1.82 -3.02 7.84
C ASN A 139 -1.65 -3.70 6.48
N TYR A 140 -0.69 -4.59 6.36
CA TYR A 140 -0.40 -5.36 5.15
C TYR A 140 -1.10 -6.73 5.14
N GLY A 141 -1.48 -7.26 6.30
CA GLY A 141 -2.11 -8.59 6.43
C GLY A 141 -3.63 -8.64 6.25
N ALA A 142 -4.23 -7.78 5.42
CA ALA A 142 -5.69 -7.69 5.31
C ALA A 142 -6.31 -8.60 4.25
N GLN A 143 -5.71 -8.66 3.06
CA GLN A 143 -6.24 -9.41 1.92
C GLN A 143 -5.15 -10.09 1.10
N PHE A 144 -3.89 -9.69 1.26
CA PHE A 144 -2.83 -10.05 0.33
C PHE A 144 -1.88 -11.05 0.99
N SER A 145 -1.80 -12.24 0.41
CA SER A 145 -0.92 -13.30 0.86
C SER A 145 -0.15 -13.88 -0.33
N GLY A 146 1.06 -14.39 -0.07
CA GLY A 146 1.90 -15.00 -1.09
C GLY A 146 2.53 -13.97 -2.04
N TYR A 147 2.51 -14.28 -3.33
CA TYR A 147 3.33 -13.63 -4.34
C TYR A 147 2.59 -12.52 -5.10
N ILE A 148 3.25 -11.37 -5.31
CA ILE A 148 2.75 -10.23 -6.07
C ILE A 148 3.51 -10.06 -7.39
N ARG A 149 2.77 -9.91 -8.49
CA ARG A 149 3.30 -9.59 -9.83
C ARG A 149 3.01 -8.14 -10.20
N ARG A 150 4.02 -7.41 -10.67
CA ARG A 150 3.86 -6.05 -11.22
C ARG A 150 3.05 -6.08 -12.51
N GLU A 151 2.04 -5.22 -12.58
CA GLU A 151 1.16 -5.08 -13.76
C GLU A 151 1.11 -3.65 -14.30
N VAL A 152 1.80 -2.72 -13.65
CA VAL A 152 1.83 -1.29 -14.00
C VAL A 152 3.25 -0.79 -14.14
N GLU A 153 3.44 0.31 -14.87
CA GLU A 153 4.74 0.95 -14.96
C GLU A 153 4.82 2.15 -14.03
N TRP A 154 5.78 2.12 -13.10
CA TRP A 154 5.97 3.19 -12.12
C TRP A 154 7.07 4.16 -12.53
N TYR A 155 6.87 5.42 -12.15
CA TYR A 155 7.74 6.54 -12.41
C TYR A 155 7.79 7.46 -11.19
N LEU A 156 8.94 8.09 -10.95
CA LEU A 156 9.03 9.23 -10.06
C LEU A 156 9.15 10.50 -10.88
N VAL A 157 8.50 11.58 -10.45
CA VAL A 157 8.66 12.90 -11.03
C VAL A 157 9.12 13.86 -9.96
N ASN A 158 10.30 14.45 -10.14
CA ASN A 158 10.84 15.41 -9.18
C ASN A 158 10.22 16.81 -9.36
N LYS A 159 10.61 17.75 -8.48
CA LYS A 159 10.15 19.15 -8.50
C LYS A 159 10.43 19.89 -9.82
N ASP A 160 11.45 19.47 -10.56
CA ASP A 160 11.85 20.07 -11.85
C ASP A 160 11.12 19.42 -13.03
N SER A 161 10.10 18.59 -12.76
CA SER A 161 9.31 17.85 -13.75
C SER A 161 10.11 16.83 -14.57
N MET A 162 11.27 16.41 -14.08
CA MET A 162 12.04 15.30 -14.67
C MET A 162 11.46 13.97 -14.19
N GLY A 163 11.23 13.05 -15.12
CA GLY A 163 10.68 11.72 -14.83
C GLY A 163 11.77 10.65 -14.74
N PHE A 164 11.59 9.65 -13.88
CA PHE A 164 12.52 8.55 -13.68
C PHE A 164 11.74 7.24 -13.61
N LYS A 165 11.98 6.32 -14.56
CA LYS A 165 11.31 5.01 -14.57
C LYS A 165 11.84 4.14 -13.42
N LEU A 166 10.93 3.51 -12.68
CA LEU A 166 11.28 2.52 -11.66
C LEU A 166 11.37 1.14 -12.29
N LEU A 167 12.41 0.40 -11.93
CA LEU A 167 12.66 -0.92 -12.45
C LEU A 167 11.89 -1.97 -11.65
N PRO A 168 11.48 -3.09 -12.27
CA PRO A 168 10.92 -4.21 -11.54
C PRO A 168 12.00 -4.87 -10.66
N ARG A 169 11.54 -5.71 -9.74
CA ARG A 169 12.40 -6.60 -8.98
C ARG A 169 12.93 -7.71 -9.90
N ASP A 170 14.26 -7.82 -10.02
CA ASP A 170 14.91 -8.78 -10.93
C ASP A 170 15.13 -10.18 -10.30
N ASP A 171 15.12 -10.31 -8.97
CA ASP A 171 15.36 -11.54 -8.21
C ASP A 171 14.07 -12.31 -7.84
N TRP A 172 13.06 -12.23 -8.71
CA TRP A 172 11.73 -12.80 -8.50
C TRP A 172 11.61 -14.21 -9.07
N ASP A 173 11.47 -15.23 -8.21
CA ASP A 173 11.09 -16.59 -8.62
C ASP A 173 10.03 -17.15 -7.66
N PRO A 174 8.73 -17.12 -8.01
CA PRO A 174 7.69 -17.70 -7.18
C PRO A 174 7.76 -19.23 -7.22
N THR A 175 7.34 -19.90 -6.15
CA THR A 175 7.29 -21.38 -6.13
C THR A 175 6.39 -21.97 -7.22
N GLU A 176 5.31 -21.25 -7.57
CA GLU A 176 4.48 -21.54 -8.74
C GLU A 176 4.53 -20.33 -9.70
N PRO A 177 5.21 -20.45 -10.86
CA PRO A 177 5.38 -19.36 -11.80
C PRO A 177 4.07 -18.99 -12.47
N PHE A 178 3.85 -17.68 -12.62
CA PHE A 178 2.74 -17.14 -13.41
C PHE A 178 2.90 -17.55 -14.88
N ASP A 179 1.92 -18.28 -15.43
CA ASP A 179 1.83 -18.55 -16.86
C ASP A 179 0.85 -17.56 -17.53
N PRO A 180 1.32 -16.64 -18.38
CA PRO A 180 0.44 -15.72 -19.09
C PRO A 180 -0.62 -16.38 -19.99
N SER A 181 -0.46 -17.65 -20.40
CA SER A 181 -1.47 -18.31 -21.26
C SER A 181 -2.77 -18.63 -20.54
N ASP A 182 -2.70 -18.78 -19.21
CA ASP A 182 -3.83 -19.23 -18.39
C ASP A 182 -4.63 -18.05 -17.83
N HIS A 183 -4.14 -16.82 -18.04
CA HIS A 183 -4.67 -15.61 -17.41
C HIS A 183 -5.01 -14.51 -18.41
N GLN A 184 -5.87 -13.60 -17.97
CA GLN A 184 -6.24 -12.44 -18.76
C GLN A 184 -5.09 -11.43 -18.81
N ASN A 185 -4.88 -10.83 -19.97
CA ASN A 185 -3.94 -9.71 -20.09
C ASN A 185 -4.57 -8.41 -19.55
N ILE A 186 -4.18 -8.05 -18.34
CA ILE A 186 -4.67 -6.86 -17.63
C ILE A 186 -3.74 -5.65 -17.74
N HIS A 187 -2.54 -5.83 -18.31
CA HIS A 187 -1.52 -4.80 -18.41
C HIS A 187 -2.04 -3.60 -19.22
N PRO A 188 -1.75 -2.34 -18.83
CA PRO A 188 -2.19 -1.17 -19.58
C PRO A 188 -1.67 -1.22 -21.02
N ARG A 189 -2.60 -1.18 -21.97
CA ARG A 189 -2.27 -1.20 -23.40
C ARG A 189 -1.62 0.12 -23.83
N GLY A 190 -0.68 0.04 -24.78
CA GLY A 190 -0.02 1.22 -25.33
C GLY A 190 1.14 1.71 -24.46
N SER A 191 1.45 3.00 -24.56
CA SER A 191 2.56 3.63 -23.83
C SER A 191 2.13 4.95 -23.22
N PRO A 192 2.86 5.44 -22.20
CA PRO A 192 2.67 6.80 -21.69
C PRO A 192 2.69 7.85 -22.80
N PRO A 193 2.04 9.02 -22.61
CA PRO A 193 2.07 10.12 -23.57
C PRO A 193 3.50 10.50 -23.97
N GLU A 194 3.75 10.71 -25.26
CA GLU A 194 5.09 11.00 -25.80
C GLU A 194 5.74 12.22 -25.12
N ALA A 195 4.94 13.24 -24.78
CA ALA A 195 5.41 14.41 -24.06
C ALA A 195 5.98 14.09 -22.67
N PHE A 196 5.42 13.09 -21.98
CA PHE A 196 5.94 12.60 -20.70
C PHE A 196 7.23 11.80 -20.91
N LEU A 197 7.25 10.92 -21.91
CA LEU A 197 8.42 10.10 -22.23
C LEU A 197 9.66 10.93 -22.58
N LYS A 198 9.48 12.08 -23.25
CA LYS A 198 10.57 13.03 -23.59
C LYS A 198 11.28 13.62 -22.36
N ASN A 199 10.61 13.64 -21.21
CA ASN A 199 11.16 14.18 -19.96
C ASN A 199 11.79 13.09 -19.08
N LEU A 200 11.83 11.83 -19.54
CA LEU A 200 12.46 10.75 -18.80
C LEU A 200 13.98 10.88 -18.79
N GLN A 201 14.54 10.76 -17.60
CA GLN A 201 15.97 10.73 -17.33
C GLN A 201 16.38 9.33 -16.87
N ASN A 202 17.68 9.06 -16.96
CA ASN A 202 18.22 7.83 -16.40
C ASN A 202 18.03 7.82 -14.87
N ARG A 203 17.57 6.70 -14.31
CA ARG A 203 17.36 6.51 -12.87
C ARG A 203 18.59 6.88 -12.02
N LYS A 204 19.81 6.77 -12.57
CA LYS A 204 21.09 7.15 -11.94
C LYS A 204 21.23 8.65 -11.66
N HIS A 205 20.45 9.51 -12.34
CA HIS A 205 20.48 10.97 -12.12
C HIS A 205 19.55 11.41 -10.98
N LEU A 206 18.71 10.51 -10.45
CA LEU A 206 17.83 10.82 -9.33
C LEU A 206 18.65 10.90 -8.04
N THR A 207 18.54 12.01 -7.32
CA THR A 207 19.27 12.23 -6.07
C THR A 207 18.43 11.86 -4.84
N THR A 208 19.07 11.69 -3.68
CA THR A 208 18.38 11.49 -2.40
C THR A 208 17.49 12.68 -2.04
N GLN A 209 17.86 13.90 -2.44
CA GLN A 209 17.03 15.08 -2.23
C GLN A 209 15.74 15.01 -3.05
N ASP A 210 15.82 14.53 -4.30
CA ASP A 210 14.63 14.34 -5.14
C ASP A 210 13.66 13.34 -4.49
N LEU A 211 14.15 12.22 -3.96
CA LEU A 211 13.32 11.18 -3.31
C LEU A 211 12.37 11.74 -2.24
N SER A 212 12.79 12.77 -1.51
CA SER A 212 11.96 13.41 -0.47
C SER A 212 10.84 14.30 -1.00
N SER A 213 10.88 14.67 -2.28
CA SER A 213 9.96 15.63 -2.92
C SER A 213 9.31 15.12 -4.21
N CYS A 214 9.65 13.89 -4.63
CA CYS A 214 9.08 13.28 -5.82
C CYS A 214 7.59 12.98 -5.65
N SER A 215 6.83 13.17 -6.72
CA SER A 215 5.51 12.57 -6.91
C SER A 215 5.67 11.16 -7.48
N LEU A 216 4.77 10.26 -7.10
CA LEU A 216 4.65 8.95 -7.72
C LEU A 216 3.70 9.04 -8.92
N VAL A 217 4.16 8.57 -10.08
CA VAL A 217 3.39 8.57 -11.33
C VAL A 217 3.36 7.14 -11.87
N CYS A 218 2.25 6.72 -12.47
CA CYS A 218 2.17 5.41 -13.12
C CYS A 218 1.45 5.46 -14.45
N TRP A 219 1.88 4.59 -15.35
CA TRP A 219 1.07 4.15 -16.48
C TRP A 219 0.33 2.89 -16.05
N THR A 220 -0.98 3.03 -15.92
CA THR A 220 -1.90 2.04 -15.37
C THR A 220 -3.18 1.99 -16.19
N SER A 221 -4.09 1.09 -15.86
CA SER A 221 -5.46 1.08 -16.39
C SER A 221 -6.43 1.55 -15.31
N ILE A 222 -7.45 2.31 -15.69
CA ILE A 222 -8.52 2.76 -14.81
C ILE A 222 -9.88 2.25 -15.27
N THR A 223 -10.79 2.05 -14.33
CA THR A 223 -12.19 1.70 -14.62
C THR A 223 -13.09 2.08 -13.44
N THR A 224 -14.39 1.88 -13.61
CA THR A 224 -15.40 2.12 -12.58
C THR A 224 -16.00 0.80 -12.11
N PHE A 225 -16.11 0.63 -10.80
CA PHE A 225 -16.89 -0.44 -10.17
C PHE A 225 -17.95 0.15 -9.25
N GLN A 226 -18.90 -0.68 -8.83
CA GLN A 226 -19.95 -0.32 -7.91
C GLN A 226 -19.65 -0.79 -6.49
N LEU A 227 -19.99 0.04 -5.51
CA LEU A 227 -20.19 -0.36 -4.13
C LEU A 227 -21.68 -0.19 -3.83
N LEU A 228 -22.36 -1.29 -3.47
CA LEU A 228 -23.81 -1.30 -3.28
C LEU A 228 -24.23 -1.22 -1.81
N GLY A 229 -23.25 -1.35 -0.90
CA GLY A 229 -23.46 -1.37 0.55
C GLY A 229 -23.45 -2.77 1.16
N ASP A 230 -23.34 -3.81 0.32
CA ASP A 230 -23.20 -5.19 0.77
C ASP A 230 -21.82 -5.40 1.41
N LEU A 231 -21.80 -6.19 2.48
CA LEU A 231 -20.62 -6.47 3.29
C LEU A 231 -20.27 -7.95 3.21
N LEU A 232 -18.97 -8.25 3.18
CA LEU A 232 -18.45 -9.60 3.38
C LEU A 232 -18.46 -9.92 4.88
N ASP A 233 -19.04 -11.06 5.23
CA ASP A 233 -18.95 -11.59 6.59
C ASP A 233 -17.55 -12.20 6.80
N LEU A 234 -16.76 -11.56 7.68
CA LEU A 234 -15.40 -11.98 8.03
C LEU A 234 -15.38 -13.03 9.16
N GLY A 235 -16.54 -13.47 9.66
CA GLY A 235 -16.64 -14.47 10.72
C GLY A 235 -16.13 -13.99 12.09
N GLU A 236 -15.81 -14.92 12.98
CA GLU A 236 -15.33 -14.62 14.35
C GLU A 236 -13.97 -13.89 14.37
N ASP A 237 -13.19 -13.97 13.29
CA ASP A 237 -11.91 -13.26 13.11
C ASP A 237 -12.09 -11.76 12.77
N ALA A 238 -13.33 -11.29 12.59
CA ALA A 238 -13.66 -9.88 12.38
C ALA A 238 -13.33 -8.97 13.58
N ILE A 239 -13.05 -9.52 14.76
CA ILE A 239 -12.85 -8.78 16.03
C ILE A 239 -11.80 -7.68 15.88
N ASP A 240 -10.79 -7.86 15.04
CA ASP A 240 -9.74 -6.87 14.87
C ASP A 240 -10.17 -5.64 14.02
N TRP A 241 -11.26 -5.70 13.24
CA TRP A 241 -11.70 -4.66 12.28
C TRP A 241 -12.79 -3.72 12.84
N LYS A 242 -12.70 -3.31 14.10
CA LYS A 242 -13.78 -2.58 14.79
C LYS A 242 -14.39 -1.39 14.03
N ASN A 243 -13.59 -0.63 13.27
CA ASN A 243 -13.99 0.61 12.61
C ASN A 243 -14.06 0.51 11.07
N HIS A 244 -13.82 -0.66 10.51
CA HIS A 244 -13.82 -0.88 9.06
C HIS A 244 -14.75 -2.04 8.72
N ASP A 245 -15.32 -1.99 7.53
CA ASP A 245 -16.06 -3.11 6.96
C ASP A 245 -15.38 -3.56 5.66
N ALA A 246 -15.51 -4.85 5.35
CA ALA A 246 -15.15 -5.39 4.06
C ALA A 246 -16.33 -5.21 3.10
N PHE A 247 -16.31 -4.13 2.32
CA PHE A 247 -17.35 -3.84 1.34
C PHE A 247 -17.16 -4.71 0.09
N ILE A 248 -18.26 -5.24 -0.43
CA ILE A 248 -18.26 -6.00 -1.68
C ILE A 248 -18.17 -5.01 -2.85
N ILE A 249 -17.21 -5.26 -3.73
CA ILE A 249 -17.08 -4.60 -5.03
C ILE A 249 -17.94 -5.38 -6.03
N SER A 250 -18.82 -4.67 -6.73
CA SER A 250 -19.68 -5.22 -7.77
C SER A 250 -19.35 -4.67 -9.16
N ASP A 251 -19.54 -5.51 -10.18
CA ASP A 251 -19.50 -5.05 -11.58
C ASP A 251 -20.73 -4.17 -11.92
N LEU A 252 -20.78 -3.63 -13.13
CA LEU A 252 -21.89 -2.79 -13.60
C LEU A 252 -23.24 -3.53 -13.75
N ARG A 253 -23.25 -4.86 -13.60
CA ARG A 253 -24.45 -5.71 -13.57
C ARG A 253 -24.81 -6.11 -12.13
N SER A 254 -24.22 -5.45 -11.13
CA SER A 254 -24.41 -5.74 -9.71
C SER A 254 -23.94 -7.14 -9.29
N GLN A 255 -23.05 -7.79 -10.04
CA GLN A 255 -22.47 -9.08 -9.63
C GLN A 255 -21.31 -8.83 -8.67
N PRO A 256 -21.21 -9.55 -7.53
CA PRO A 256 -20.02 -9.52 -6.67
C PRO A 256 -18.78 -9.98 -7.43
N VAL A 257 -17.71 -9.20 -7.39
CA VAL A 257 -16.47 -9.49 -8.13
C VAL A 257 -15.20 -9.20 -7.33
N GLY A 258 -15.34 -8.70 -6.11
CA GLY A 258 -14.20 -8.28 -5.30
C GLY A 258 -14.58 -7.77 -3.92
N THR A 259 -13.57 -7.39 -3.16
CA THR A 259 -13.71 -6.89 -1.79
C THR A 259 -12.75 -5.72 -1.56
N ILE A 260 -13.20 -4.69 -0.84
CA ILE A 260 -12.38 -3.57 -0.38
C ILE A 260 -12.64 -3.27 1.10
N PHE A 261 -11.57 -3.03 1.86
CA PHE A 261 -11.67 -2.61 3.26
C PHE A 261 -11.74 -1.09 3.34
N LEU A 262 -12.83 -0.56 3.90
CA LEU A 262 -13.05 0.89 4.07
C LEU A 262 -13.62 1.17 5.46
N GLU A 263 -13.47 2.41 5.93
CA GLU A 263 -14.04 2.85 7.20
C GLU A 263 -15.58 2.74 7.15
N LYS A 264 -16.22 2.36 8.26
CA LYS A 264 -17.69 2.20 8.36
C LYS A 264 -18.49 3.40 7.85
N THR A 265 -17.93 4.61 7.97
CA THR A 265 -18.52 5.87 7.49
C THR A 265 -18.72 5.91 5.96
N TRP A 266 -18.03 5.05 5.20
CA TRP A 266 -18.25 4.88 3.77
C TRP A 266 -19.67 4.42 3.44
N SER A 267 -20.39 3.79 4.36
CA SER A 267 -21.81 3.47 4.20
C SER A 267 -22.64 4.70 3.81
N ASP A 268 -22.31 5.88 4.33
CA ASP A 268 -23.04 7.12 4.01
C ASP A 268 -22.60 7.75 2.68
N VAL A 269 -21.34 7.52 2.28
CA VAL A 269 -20.84 7.90 0.95
C VAL A 269 -21.52 7.04 -0.12
N ILE A 270 -21.57 5.72 0.10
CA ILE A 270 -22.14 4.72 -0.81
C ILE A 270 -23.64 4.94 -1.04
N LYS A 271 -24.38 5.43 -0.05
CA LYS A 271 -25.79 5.83 -0.20
C LYS A 271 -25.99 6.98 -1.20
N LYS A 272 -24.99 7.86 -1.36
CA LYS A 272 -25.06 9.05 -2.22
C LYS A 272 -24.48 8.81 -3.61
N GLN A 273 -23.45 7.97 -3.69
CA GLN A 273 -22.74 7.63 -4.92
C GLN A 273 -22.39 6.15 -4.86
N LYS A 274 -22.76 5.40 -5.91
CA LYS A 274 -22.52 3.95 -5.97
C LYS A 274 -21.34 3.58 -6.86
N GLU A 275 -20.97 4.44 -7.79
CA GLU A 275 -19.93 4.20 -8.77
C GLU A 275 -18.64 4.91 -8.38
N PHE A 276 -17.54 4.17 -8.38
CA PHE A 276 -16.25 4.65 -7.90
C PHE A 276 -15.15 4.27 -8.88
N GLU A 277 -14.17 5.17 -9.05
CA GLU A 277 -13.04 4.98 -9.95
C GLU A 277 -11.92 4.21 -9.26
N PHE A 278 -11.43 3.16 -9.92
CA PHE A 278 -10.33 2.33 -9.48
C PHE A 278 -9.21 2.34 -10.51
N MET A 279 -7.97 2.30 -10.03
CA MET A 279 -6.79 2.04 -10.85
C MET A 279 -6.16 0.70 -10.53
N LEU A 280 -5.55 0.06 -11.53
CA LEU A 280 -4.77 -1.18 -11.36
C LEU A 280 -3.48 -0.87 -10.57
N LEU A 281 -3.06 -1.81 -9.72
CA LEU A 281 -1.76 -1.81 -9.06
C LEU A 281 -0.90 -3.00 -9.49
N SER A 282 -1.38 -4.20 -9.20
CA SER A 282 -0.60 -5.43 -9.32
C SER A 282 -1.54 -6.63 -9.37
N ARG A 283 -0.98 -7.83 -9.48
CA ARG A 283 -1.69 -9.11 -9.42
C ARG A 283 -1.16 -9.92 -8.23
N SER A 284 -2.04 -10.65 -7.56
CA SER A 284 -1.68 -11.52 -6.45
C SER A 284 -1.88 -12.98 -6.85
N ASN A 285 -0.99 -13.87 -6.41
CA ASN A 285 -1.16 -15.32 -6.55
C ASN A 285 -2.41 -15.76 -5.77
N THR A 286 -2.45 -15.48 -4.48
CA THR A 286 -3.60 -15.76 -3.61
C THR A 286 -4.07 -14.50 -2.91
N VAL A 287 -5.32 -14.50 -2.46
CA VAL A 287 -5.87 -13.47 -1.59
C VAL A 287 -6.72 -14.08 -0.50
N GLU A 288 -6.79 -13.39 0.63
CA GLU A 288 -7.69 -13.69 1.73
C GLU A 288 -8.86 -12.72 1.73
N ASN A 289 -9.96 -13.06 2.42
CA ASN A 289 -11.14 -12.20 2.57
C ASN A 289 -11.73 -11.74 1.23
N MET A 290 -11.73 -12.64 0.24
CA MET A 290 -12.40 -12.45 -1.05
C MET A 290 -13.86 -12.87 -0.96
N VAL A 291 -14.75 -12.07 -1.55
CA VAL A 291 -16.17 -12.42 -1.65
C VAL A 291 -16.38 -13.69 -2.48
N ALA A 292 -17.36 -14.51 -2.10
CA ALA A 292 -17.79 -15.63 -2.94
C ALA A 292 -18.31 -15.10 -4.28
N VAL A 293 -17.75 -15.60 -5.37
CA VAL A 293 -18.13 -15.24 -6.74
C VAL A 293 -18.81 -16.44 -7.43
N ASP A 294 -19.56 -16.18 -8.50
CA ASP A 294 -20.08 -17.26 -9.35
C ASP A 294 -18.92 -17.91 -10.12
N GLU A 295 -18.45 -19.07 -9.65
CA GLU A 295 -17.32 -19.80 -10.25
C GLU A 295 -17.56 -20.23 -11.71
N THR A 296 -18.82 -20.26 -12.17
CA THR A 296 -19.11 -20.55 -13.59
C THR A 296 -18.75 -19.37 -14.51
N ILE A 297 -18.70 -18.17 -13.95
CA ILE A 297 -18.36 -16.92 -14.64
C ILE A 297 -16.93 -16.47 -14.27
N PHE A 298 -16.56 -16.65 -13.00
CA PHE A 298 -15.32 -16.21 -12.38
C PHE A 298 -14.62 -17.40 -11.72
N PRO A 299 -14.07 -18.34 -12.52
CA PRO A 299 -13.34 -19.48 -11.97
C PRO A 299 -12.14 -18.99 -11.15
N THR A 300 -12.14 -19.34 -9.86
CA THR A 300 -11.08 -18.94 -8.93
C THR A 300 -9.93 -19.93 -8.97
N GLY A 301 -8.71 -19.41 -9.03
CA GLY A 301 -7.47 -20.17 -8.96
C GLY A 301 -6.32 -19.27 -8.54
N GLU A 302 -5.10 -19.78 -8.57
CA GLU A 302 -3.93 -18.92 -8.38
C GLU A 302 -3.90 -17.83 -9.45
N TRP A 303 -3.36 -16.67 -9.09
CA TRP A 303 -3.11 -15.53 -9.97
C TRP A 303 -4.35 -14.86 -10.57
N CYS A 304 -5.59 -15.31 -10.34
CA CYS A 304 -6.79 -14.69 -10.93
C CYS A 304 -7.22 -13.37 -10.26
N PHE A 305 -6.49 -12.92 -9.24
CA PHE A 305 -6.81 -11.77 -8.40
C PHE A 305 -5.95 -10.56 -8.72
N ILE A 306 -6.61 -9.42 -8.91
CA ILE A 306 -5.94 -8.17 -9.22
C ILE A 306 -6.13 -7.15 -8.10
N ASN A 307 -5.05 -6.48 -7.74
CA ASN A 307 -5.04 -5.48 -6.70
C ASN A 307 -5.39 -4.12 -7.31
N VAL A 308 -6.39 -3.47 -6.75
CA VAL A 308 -6.93 -2.21 -7.25
C VAL A 308 -6.91 -1.15 -6.16
N MET A 309 -6.63 0.09 -6.56
CA MET A 309 -6.70 1.24 -5.67
C MET A 309 -7.94 2.07 -5.98
N LEU A 310 -8.77 2.30 -4.97
CA LEU A 310 -9.82 3.28 -5.01
C LEU A 310 -9.21 4.68 -4.96
N ILE A 311 -9.52 5.50 -5.96
CA ILE A 311 -8.94 6.84 -6.10
C ILE A 311 -9.99 7.94 -6.17
N GLN A 312 -9.59 9.14 -5.75
CA GLN A 312 -10.34 10.37 -5.96
C GLN A 312 -9.52 11.36 -6.76
N ARG A 313 -10.10 11.91 -7.82
CA ARG A 313 -9.45 12.91 -8.67
C ARG A 313 -9.43 14.28 -8.02
N ASN A 314 -8.25 14.88 -7.96
CA ASN A 314 -8.01 16.24 -7.50
C ASN A 314 -7.22 16.99 -8.59
N ALA A 315 -7.93 17.72 -9.46
CA ALA A 315 -7.32 18.40 -10.62
C ALA A 315 -6.47 17.45 -11.49
N ASP A 316 -5.14 17.55 -11.44
CA ASP A 316 -4.18 16.75 -12.19
C ASP A 316 -3.59 15.57 -11.40
N THR A 317 -4.00 15.39 -10.14
CA THR A 317 -3.57 14.30 -9.26
C THR A 317 -4.72 13.37 -8.88
N ALA A 318 -4.36 12.23 -8.28
CA ALA A 318 -5.29 11.28 -7.70
C ALA A 318 -4.88 10.96 -6.26
N GLN A 319 -5.82 11.09 -5.33
CA GLN A 319 -5.64 10.71 -3.94
C GLN A 319 -6.04 9.24 -3.75
N ARG A 320 -5.21 8.47 -3.05
CA ARG A 320 -5.55 7.12 -2.58
C ARG A 320 -6.63 7.20 -1.50
N LEU A 321 -7.69 6.40 -1.64
CA LEU A 321 -8.73 6.25 -0.62
C LEU A 321 -8.81 4.85 0.00
N GLY A 322 -8.40 3.82 -0.74
CA GLY A 322 -8.41 2.44 -0.26
C GLY A 322 -7.78 1.50 -1.27
N VAL A 323 -7.52 0.27 -0.85
CA VAL A 323 -7.05 -0.81 -1.71
C VAL A 323 -7.94 -2.02 -1.50
N GLY A 324 -8.32 -2.64 -2.60
CA GLY A 324 -9.12 -3.85 -2.63
C GLY A 324 -8.60 -4.81 -3.68
N VAL A 325 -9.35 -5.89 -3.87
CA VAL A 325 -9.09 -6.93 -4.85
C VAL A 325 -10.32 -7.13 -5.71
N VAL A 326 -10.13 -7.38 -7.02
CA VAL A 326 -11.19 -7.86 -7.91
C VAL A 326 -10.71 -9.01 -8.77
N HIS A 327 -11.64 -9.79 -9.31
CA HIS A 327 -11.35 -10.88 -10.23
C HIS A 327 -10.92 -10.38 -11.62
N GLU A 328 -9.90 -10.98 -12.24
CA GLU A 328 -9.31 -10.53 -13.49
C GLU A 328 -10.29 -10.49 -14.68
N ILE A 329 -11.19 -11.49 -14.77
CA ILE A 329 -12.21 -11.56 -15.82
C ILE A 329 -13.15 -10.35 -15.73
N SER A 330 -13.55 -9.98 -14.51
CA SER A 330 -14.39 -8.80 -14.30
C SER A 330 -13.66 -7.53 -14.73
N TRP A 331 -12.40 -7.38 -14.33
CA TRP A 331 -11.55 -6.26 -14.74
C TRP A 331 -11.45 -6.10 -16.26
N VAL A 332 -11.22 -7.17 -17.01
CA VAL A 332 -11.16 -7.10 -18.47
C VAL A 332 -12.54 -6.84 -19.08
N SER A 333 -13.61 -7.41 -18.52
CA SER A 333 -14.96 -7.28 -19.05
C SER A 333 -15.49 -5.83 -19.04
N VAL A 334 -15.01 -5.00 -18.11
CA VAL A 334 -15.36 -3.57 -18.04
C VAL A 334 -14.50 -2.67 -18.93
N ALA A 335 -13.62 -3.26 -19.76
CA ALA A 335 -12.79 -2.58 -20.75
C ALA A 335 -12.01 -1.37 -20.17
N PRO A 336 -11.05 -1.62 -19.26
CA PRO A 336 -10.37 -0.59 -18.50
C PRO A 336 -9.49 0.26 -19.43
N LYS A 337 -9.41 1.56 -19.15
CA LYS A 337 -8.75 2.54 -20.02
C LYS A 337 -7.33 2.82 -19.55
N PRO A 338 -6.30 2.68 -20.41
CA PRO A 338 -4.93 3.07 -20.06
C PRO A 338 -4.83 4.56 -19.76
N MET A 339 -4.08 4.92 -18.71
CA MET A 339 -3.95 6.29 -18.25
C MET A 339 -2.63 6.52 -17.51
N LEU A 340 -2.08 7.72 -17.68
CA LEU A 340 -1.01 8.24 -16.84
C LEU A 340 -1.61 8.91 -15.60
N ILE A 341 -1.32 8.39 -14.41
CA ILE A 341 -1.84 8.89 -13.14
C ILE A 341 -0.70 9.44 -12.30
N ARG A 342 -0.84 10.66 -11.79
CA ARG A 342 0.01 11.22 -10.73
C ARG A 342 -0.70 11.06 -9.40
N LEU A 343 -0.10 10.33 -8.47
CA LEU A 343 -0.63 10.17 -7.12
C LEU A 343 -0.22 11.34 -6.24
N GLU A 344 -1.19 11.88 -5.50
CA GLU A 344 -1.01 12.98 -4.53
C GLU A 344 -0.28 12.52 -3.29
#